data_AF-A0A6L9QQ86-F1
#
_entry.id   AF-A0A6L9QQ86-F1
#
_cell.length_a   1.000
_cell.length_b   1.000
_cell.length_c   1.000
_cell.angle_alpha   90.00
_cell.angle_beta   90.00
_cell.angle_gamma   90.00
#
_symmetry.space_group_name_H-M   'P 1'
#
loop_
_entity.id
_entity.type
_entity.pdbx_description
1 polymer ?
#
loop_
_entity_poly.entity_id
_entity_poly.type
_entity_poly.pdbx_seq_one_letter_code
_entity_poly.pdbx_strand_id
1 'polypeptide(L)'
;MDVLAVVLLAVFAGGYLVLAGADIGVGMLLPWLGRDQRERRLVIASFAPFFLANEVWLVAAVGLVAGAFPGLEHRLLEELYPLVVVLVIGWVVRDMGLWLRGRVDAVAWRSVWDGAIVAGSWALALAWGSVLGSVLAGGGLNAGSVAGLPLAALFAWHGAGFARWRLPADLAARARRVPARYGLSALVMGCAPVVAGVEVPWSRVVAEGGGLALTVVGTVVVLPFLLASQALVWWTFRGRVQAPSYL
;
A
#
# COMPACT_ATOMS: atom_id res chain seq x y z
N MET A 1 -0.29 -24.40 13.85
CA MET A 1 0.59 -23.39 13.23
C MET A 1 -0.15 -22.65 12.12
N ASP A 2 -1.09 -23.31 11.45
CA ASP A 2 -1.83 -22.84 10.28
C ASP A 2 -2.66 -21.59 10.57
N VAL A 3 -3.46 -21.62 11.66
CA VAL A 3 -4.27 -20.45 12.08
C VAL A 3 -3.38 -19.24 12.36
N LEU A 4 -2.22 -19.45 13.00
CA LEU A 4 -1.28 -18.37 13.27
C LEU A 4 -0.71 -17.80 11.97
N ALA A 5 -0.35 -18.64 11.00
CA ALA A 5 0.11 -18.18 9.69
C ALA A 5 -0.95 -17.33 8.99
N VAL A 6 -2.23 -17.75 9.00
CA VAL A 6 -3.34 -17.01 8.37
C VAL A 6 -3.54 -15.66 9.06
N VAL A 7 -3.49 -15.63 10.40
CA VAL A 7 -3.58 -14.38 11.17
C VAL A 7 -2.40 -13.45 10.85
N LEU A 8 -1.18 -13.98 10.78
CA LEU A 8 0.00 -13.18 10.42
C LEU A 8 -0.11 -12.63 9.00
N LEU A 9 -0.60 -13.40 8.04
CA LEU A 9 -0.84 -12.94 6.68
C LEU A 9 -1.85 -11.78 6.66
N ALA A 10 -2.96 -11.92 7.40
CA ALA A 10 -3.94 -10.84 7.55
C ALA A 10 -3.32 -9.59 8.20
N VAL A 11 -2.46 -9.76 9.21
CA VAL A 11 -1.75 -8.64 9.86
C VAL A 11 -0.78 -7.96 8.91
N PHE A 12 0.05 -8.69 8.16
CA PHE A 12 1.01 -8.08 7.25
C PHE A 12 0.34 -7.43 6.04
N ALA A 13 -0.60 -8.13 5.40
CA ALA A 13 -1.34 -7.59 4.26
C ALA A 13 -2.24 -6.41 4.68
N GLY A 14 -2.95 -6.53 5.80
CA GLY A 14 -3.79 -5.46 6.34
C GLY A 14 -2.96 -4.26 6.79
N GLY A 15 -1.84 -4.50 7.48
CA GLY A 15 -0.89 -3.46 7.86
C GLY A 15 -0.32 -2.73 6.64
N TYR A 16 0.08 -3.46 5.59
CA TYR A 16 0.49 -2.85 4.33
C TYR A 16 -0.62 -1.99 3.72
N LEU A 17 -1.85 -2.48 3.57
CA LEU A 17 -2.94 -1.68 2.97
C LEU A 17 -3.28 -0.44 3.79
N VAL A 18 -3.20 -0.50 5.12
CA VAL A 18 -3.41 0.67 5.98
C VAL A 18 -2.27 1.67 5.86
N LEU A 19 -1.04 1.18 5.90
CA LEU A 19 0.14 2.05 5.92
C LEU A 19 0.44 2.57 4.52
N ALA A 20 0.74 1.67 3.58
CA ALA A 20 1.05 1.97 2.19
C ALA A 20 -0.15 2.59 1.45
N GLY A 21 -1.37 2.21 1.83
CA GLY A 21 -2.56 2.76 1.19
C GLY A 21 -2.73 4.26 1.41
N ALA A 22 -2.15 4.81 2.48
CA ALA A 22 -2.19 6.24 2.75
C ALA A 22 -1.32 6.99 1.73
N ASP A 23 -0.07 6.56 1.54
CA ASP A 23 0.87 7.18 0.61
C ASP A 23 0.55 6.89 -0.86
N ILE A 24 0.03 5.71 -1.19
CA ILE A 24 -0.53 5.42 -2.52
C ILE A 24 -1.71 6.37 -2.78
N GLY A 25 -2.65 6.50 -1.83
CA GLY A 25 -3.79 7.39 -1.95
C GLY A 25 -3.41 8.87 -2.14
N VAL A 26 -2.41 9.36 -1.39
CA VAL A 26 -1.88 10.71 -1.58
C VAL A 26 -1.21 10.86 -2.94
N GLY A 27 -0.44 9.86 -3.39
CA GLY A 27 0.17 9.82 -4.72
C GLY A 27 -0.86 9.92 -5.86
N MET A 28 -1.98 9.19 -5.76
CA MET A 28 -3.10 9.29 -6.71
C MET A 28 -3.69 10.70 -6.79
N LEU A 29 -3.77 11.37 -5.63
CA LEU A 29 -4.38 12.69 -5.47
C LEU A 29 -3.39 13.86 -5.67
N LEU A 30 -2.13 13.58 -6.02
CA LEU A 30 -1.07 14.58 -6.12
C LEU A 30 -1.47 15.83 -6.96
N PRO A 31 -2.08 15.72 -8.16
CA PRO A 31 -2.43 16.89 -8.97
C PRO A 31 -3.57 17.71 -8.37
N TRP A 32 -4.43 17.08 -7.55
CA TRP A 32 -5.55 17.75 -6.89
C TRP A 32 -5.12 18.43 -5.59
N LEU A 33 -4.23 17.79 -4.83
CA LEU A 33 -3.69 18.32 -3.58
C LEU A 33 -2.67 19.45 -3.82
N GLY A 34 -1.81 19.33 -4.84
CA GLY A 34 -0.80 20.32 -5.20
C GLY A 34 -0.91 20.80 -6.65
N ARG A 35 -1.18 22.10 -6.82
CA ARG A 35 -1.43 22.74 -8.11
C ARG A 35 -0.16 23.30 -8.76
N ASP A 36 0.83 23.63 -7.96
CA ASP A 36 2.15 24.08 -8.42
C ASP A 36 3.28 23.19 -7.87
N GLN A 37 4.51 23.45 -8.35
CA GLN A 37 5.69 22.64 -8.00
C GLN A 37 6.06 22.70 -6.52
N ARG A 38 5.81 23.82 -5.84
CA ARG A 38 6.07 23.99 -4.41
C ARG A 38 5.05 23.19 -3.61
N GLU A 39 3.77 23.32 -3.94
CA GLU A 39 2.69 22.59 -3.28
C GLU A 39 2.84 21.07 -3.48
N ARG A 40 3.13 20.60 -4.70
CA ARG A 40 3.36 19.17 -4.98
C ARG A 40 4.53 18.61 -4.17
N ARG A 41 5.60 19.39 -3.99
CA ARG A 41 6.73 18.99 -3.14
C ARG A 41 6.30 18.84 -1.68
N LEU A 42 5.46 19.73 -1.16
CA LEU A 42 4.90 19.61 0.20
C LEU A 42 3.96 18.41 0.34
N VAL A 43 3.20 18.09 -0.72
CA VAL A 43 2.35 16.89 -0.76
C VAL A 43 3.21 15.62 -0.69
N ILE A 44 4.27 15.52 -1.49
CA ILE A 44 5.18 14.37 -1.46
C ILE A 44 5.88 14.27 -0.09
N ALA A 45 6.38 15.38 0.45
CA ALA A 45 7.01 15.43 1.76
C ALA A 45 6.08 14.99 2.92
N SER A 46 4.75 14.98 2.70
CA SER A 46 3.79 14.53 3.71
C SER A 46 3.85 13.03 4.00
N PHE A 47 4.28 12.24 3.02
CA PHE A 47 4.34 10.78 3.09
C PHE A 47 5.72 10.19 2.78
N ALA A 48 6.63 10.95 2.16
CA ALA A 48 7.98 10.49 1.82
C ALA A 48 8.79 9.90 3.00
N PRO A 49 8.64 10.35 4.26
CA PRO A 49 9.33 9.70 5.37
C PRO A 49 8.78 8.32 5.76
N PHE A 50 7.58 7.96 5.27
CA PHE A 50 6.85 6.76 5.68
C PHE A 50 6.89 5.66 4.62
N PHE A 51 6.92 6.00 3.33
CA PHE A 51 6.64 5.03 2.26
C PHE A 51 7.53 3.77 2.33
N LEU A 52 8.85 3.94 2.55
CA LEU A 52 9.75 2.79 2.63
C LEU A 52 9.42 1.88 3.82
N ALA A 53 9.15 2.45 4.99
CA ALA A 53 8.75 1.67 6.17
C ALA A 53 7.42 0.94 5.92
N ASN A 54 6.49 1.58 5.20
CA ASN A 54 5.21 0.98 4.82
C ASN A 54 5.39 -0.20 3.84
N GLU A 55 6.33 -0.09 2.88
CA GLU A 55 6.58 -1.12 1.86
C GLU A 55 7.18 -2.41 2.43
N VAL A 56 7.94 -2.35 3.53
CA VAL A 56 8.51 -3.57 4.15
C VAL A 56 7.40 -4.51 4.66
N TRP A 57 6.21 -4.00 4.97
CA TRP A 57 5.05 -4.85 5.32
C TRP A 57 4.63 -5.75 4.15
N LEU A 58 4.70 -5.25 2.91
CA LEU A 58 4.45 -6.06 1.72
C LEU A 58 5.53 -7.12 1.54
N VAL A 59 6.80 -6.75 1.75
CA VAL A 59 7.92 -7.70 1.65
C VAL A 59 7.74 -8.85 2.65
N ALA A 60 7.35 -8.54 3.90
CA ALA A 60 7.04 -9.54 4.91
C ALA A 60 5.83 -10.41 4.52
N ALA A 61 4.77 -9.81 3.97
CA ALA A 61 3.61 -10.56 3.48
C ALA A 61 3.98 -11.51 2.33
N VAL A 62 4.75 -11.05 1.34
CA VAL A 62 5.21 -11.87 0.21
C VAL A 62 6.11 -13.01 0.68
N GLY A 63 7.05 -12.74 1.58
CA GLY A 63 7.90 -13.78 2.18
C GLY A 63 7.09 -14.83 2.97
N LEU A 64 6.05 -14.38 3.68
CA LEU A 64 5.13 -15.28 4.36
C LEU A 64 4.31 -16.12 3.38
N VAL A 65 3.80 -15.52 2.29
CA VAL A 65 3.08 -16.26 1.24
C VAL A 65 3.97 -17.33 0.62
N ALA A 66 5.19 -16.97 0.23
CA ALA A 66 6.12 -17.92 -0.39
C ALA A 66 6.56 -19.05 0.57
N GLY A 67 6.72 -18.75 1.86
CA GLY A 67 7.20 -19.73 2.84
C GLY A 67 6.12 -20.55 3.55
N ALA A 68 4.87 -20.09 3.57
CA ALA A 68 3.78 -20.71 4.33
C ALA A 68 2.51 -20.97 3.52
N PHE A 69 2.37 -20.44 2.30
CA PHE A 69 1.15 -20.53 1.49
C PHE A 69 1.43 -20.86 0.01
N PRO A 70 2.06 -22.00 -0.32
CA PRO A 70 2.40 -22.37 -1.70
C PRO A 70 1.17 -22.44 -2.62
N GLY A 71 0.01 -22.86 -2.09
CA GLY A 71 -1.23 -22.88 -2.87
C GLY A 71 -1.77 -21.47 -3.18
N LEU A 72 -1.53 -20.49 -2.30
CA LEU A 72 -1.88 -19.09 -2.56
C LEU A 72 -0.88 -18.45 -3.51
N GLU A 73 0.41 -18.75 -3.34
CA GLU A 73 1.48 -18.33 -4.25
C GLU A 73 1.19 -18.76 -5.68
N HIS A 74 0.86 -20.04 -5.89
CA HIS A 74 0.49 -20.59 -7.19
C HIS A 74 -0.67 -19.82 -7.83
N ARG A 75 -1.74 -19.54 -7.08
CA ARG A 75 -2.85 -18.71 -7.59
C ARG A 75 -2.40 -17.31 -8.00
N LEU A 76 -1.56 -16.66 -7.19
CA LEU A 76 -1.08 -15.31 -7.49
C LEU A 76 -0.18 -15.28 -8.72
N LEU A 77 0.74 -16.24 -8.84
CA LEU A 77 1.77 -16.26 -9.88
C LEU A 77 1.34 -16.93 -11.19
N GLU A 78 0.34 -17.82 -11.17
CA GLU A 78 -0.15 -18.47 -12.39
C GLU A 78 -1.47 -17.87 -12.86
N GLU A 79 -2.45 -17.70 -11.96
CA GLU A 79 -3.78 -17.21 -12.36
C GLU A 79 -3.84 -15.68 -12.45
N LEU A 80 -3.12 -14.98 -11.57
CA LEU A 80 -3.16 -13.51 -11.45
C LEU A 80 -1.85 -12.84 -11.89
N TYR A 81 -0.99 -13.55 -12.63
CA TYR A 81 0.31 -13.06 -13.10
C TYR A 81 0.26 -11.67 -13.74
N PRO A 82 -0.70 -11.35 -14.64
CA PRO A 82 -0.76 -10.02 -15.23
C PRO A 82 -0.97 -8.90 -14.18
N LEU A 83 -1.76 -9.15 -13.13
CA LEU A 83 -1.96 -8.19 -12.05
C LEU A 83 -0.70 -8.05 -11.19
N VAL A 84 0.02 -9.14 -10.93
CA VAL A 84 1.31 -9.11 -10.23
C VAL A 84 2.32 -8.28 -11.02
N VAL A 85 2.37 -8.43 -12.34
CA VAL A 85 3.23 -7.60 -13.22
C VAL A 85 2.85 -6.12 -13.13
N VAL A 86 1.55 -5.79 -13.14
CA VAL A 86 1.09 -4.41 -12.98
C VAL A 86 1.45 -3.86 -11.59
N LEU A 87 1.35 -4.66 -10.52
CA LEU A 87 1.78 -4.27 -9.18
C LEU A 87 3.26 -3.93 -9.15
N VAL A 88 4.12 -4.80 -9.70
CA VAL A 88 5.57 -4.59 -9.70
C VAL A 88 5.95 -3.37 -10.54
N ILE A 89 5.39 -3.22 -11.74
CA ILE A 89 5.65 -2.05 -12.59
C ILE A 89 5.15 -0.77 -11.90
N GLY A 90 3.94 -0.78 -11.33
CA GLY A 90 3.37 0.35 -10.61
C GLY A 90 4.22 0.78 -9.43
N TRP A 91 4.73 -0.20 -8.66
CA TRP A 91 5.65 0.01 -7.56
C TRP A 91 6.95 0.66 -8.04
N VAL A 92 7.63 0.05 -9.02
CA VAL A 92 8.89 0.56 -9.57
C VAL A 92 8.74 1.98 -10.11
N VAL A 93 7.72 2.24 -10.94
CA VAL A 93 7.48 3.55 -11.57
C VAL A 93 7.19 4.62 -10.51
N ARG A 94 6.39 4.28 -9.49
CA ARG A 94 6.08 5.20 -8.39
C ARG A 94 7.34 5.57 -7.61
N ASP A 95 8.14 4.59 -7.22
CA ASP A 95 9.33 4.80 -6.39
C ASP A 95 10.42 5.53 -7.16
N MET A 96 10.61 5.20 -8.44
CA MET A 96 11.44 5.98 -9.34
C MET A 96 10.99 7.45 -9.35
N GLY A 97 9.69 7.70 -9.46
CA GLY A 97 9.12 9.04 -9.37
C GLY A 97 9.50 9.76 -8.07
N LEU A 98 9.37 9.11 -6.92
CA LEU A 98 9.74 9.69 -5.64
C LEU A 98 11.24 10.01 -5.57
N TRP A 99 12.10 9.06 -5.93
CA TRP A 99 13.56 9.20 -5.79
C TRP A 99 14.22 10.11 -6.82
N LEU A 100 13.67 10.16 -8.04
CA LEU A 100 14.29 10.86 -9.17
C LEU A 100 13.77 12.28 -9.37
N ARG A 101 12.54 12.60 -8.92
CA ARG A 101 11.91 13.92 -9.12
C ARG A 101 12.79 15.10 -8.70
N GLY A 102 13.49 14.99 -7.57
CA GLY A 102 14.33 16.05 -7.01
C GLY A 102 15.73 16.16 -7.60
N ARG A 103 16.14 15.22 -8.48
CA ARG A 103 17.54 15.05 -8.91
C ARG A 103 17.98 15.99 -10.03
N VAL A 104 17.05 16.51 -10.82
CA VAL A 104 17.33 17.44 -11.92
C VAL A 104 16.43 18.67 -11.77
N ASP A 105 17.03 19.86 -11.79
CA ASP A 105 16.31 21.13 -11.71
C ASP A 105 15.72 21.55 -13.06
N ALA A 106 14.74 20.78 -13.55
CA ALA A 106 14.01 21.09 -14.77
C ALA A 106 12.51 20.87 -14.58
N VAL A 107 11.69 21.80 -15.10
CA VAL A 107 10.22 21.72 -14.98
C VAL A 107 9.67 20.48 -15.71
N ALA A 108 10.21 20.16 -16.88
CA ALA A 108 9.83 18.97 -17.64
C ALA A 108 10.15 17.68 -16.85
N TRP A 109 11.33 17.60 -16.24
CA TRP A 109 11.75 16.48 -15.39
C TRP A 109 10.80 16.26 -14.22
N ARG A 110 10.51 17.33 -13.46
CA ARG A 110 9.56 17.26 -12.34
C ARG A 110 8.17 16.84 -12.78
N SER A 111 7.71 17.30 -13.94
CA SER A 111 6.39 16.95 -14.49
C SER A 111 6.30 15.47 -14.90
N VAL A 112 7.37 14.91 -15.48
CA VAL A 112 7.45 13.47 -15.81
C VAL A 112 7.34 12.64 -14.54
N TRP A 113 8.09 12.97 -13.50
CA TRP A 113 8.07 12.20 -12.25
C TRP A 113 6.82 12.45 -11.40
N ASP A 114 6.23 13.64 -11.44
CA ASP A 114 4.88 13.87 -10.90
C ASP A 114 3.87 12.91 -11.58
N GLY A 115 3.96 12.77 -12.90
CA GLY A 115 3.14 11.83 -13.68
C GLY A 115 3.41 10.37 -13.31
N ALA A 116 4.67 9.98 -13.14
CA ALA A 116 5.05 8.62 -12.73
C ALA A 116 4.52 8.27 -11.33
N ILE A 117 4.61 9.19 -10.36
CA ILE A 117 4.04 9.00 -9.02
C ILE A 117 2.54 8.75 -9.10
N VAL A 118 1.82 9.57 -9.88
CA VAL A 118 0.36 9.45 -10.04
C VAL A 118 0.00 8.13 -10.73
N ALA A 119 0.60 7.84 -11.89
CA ALA A 119 0.31 6.66 -12.67
C ALA A 119 0.66 5.37 -11.91
N GLY A 120 1.82 5.31 -11.27
CA GLY A 120 2.23 4.17 -10.45
C GLY A 120 1.32 3.96 -9.24
N SER A 121 0.89 5.04 -8.58
CA SER A 121 -0.06 4.95 -7.46
C SER A 121 -1.44 4.46 -7.90
N TRP A 122 -1.94 4.91 -9.05
CA TRP A 122 -3.19 4.40 -9.64
C TRP A 122 -3.06 2.93 -10.04
N ALA A 123 -1.96 2.54 -10.67
CA ALA A 123 -1.69 1.15 -11.05
C ALA A 123 -1.70 0.23 -9.83
N LEU A 124 -1.02 0.62 -8.75
CA LEU A 124 -1.01 -0.11 -7.48
C LEU A 124 -2.41 -0.25 -6.89
N ALA A 125 -3.15 0.86 -6.77
CA ALA A 125 -4.47 0.87 -6.14
C ALA A 125 -5.48 -0.01 -6.90
N LEU A 126 -5.48 0.09 -8.24
CA LEU A 126 -6.34 -0.72 -9.10
C LEU A 126 -5.94 -2.19 -9.04
N ALA A 127 -4.65 -2.50 -9.18
CA ALA A 127 -4.19 -3.89 -9.20
C ALA A 127 -4.41 -4.59 -7.85
N TRP A 128 -4.18 -3.93 -6.71
CA TRP A 128 -4.50 -4.51 -5.40
C TRP A 128 -6.00 -4.77 -5.24
N GLY A 129 -6.84 -3.82 -5.67
CA GLY A 129 -8.29 -4.04 -5.65
C GLY A 129 -8.73 -5.19 -6.55
N SER A 130 -8.12 -5.33 -7.73
CA SER A 130 -8.38 -6.45 -8.64
C SER A 130 -7.88 -7.79 -8.07
N VAL A 131 -6.69 -7.83 -7.44
CA VAL A 131 -6.15 -9.04 -6.79
C VAL A 131 -7.07 -9.48 -5.66
N LEU A 132 -7.41 -8.59 -4.73
CA LEU A 132 -8.27 -8.94 -3.58
C LEU A 132 -9.68 -9.33 -4.03
N GLY A 133 -10.24 -8.64 -5.02
CA GLY A 133 -11.52 -8.99 -5.62
C GLY A 133 -11.52 -10.33 -6.33
N SER A 134 -10.45 -10.64 -7.08
CA SER A 134 -10.26 -11.95 -7.71
C SER A 134 -10.11 -13.07 -6.68
N VAL A 135 -9.34 -12.86 -5.60
CA VAL A 135 -9.21 -13.83 -4.50
C VAL A 135 -10.56 -14.08 -3.83
N LEU A 136 -11.33 -13.02 -3.56
CA LEU A 136 -12.69 -13.13 -3.01
C LEU A 136 -13.63 -13.92 -3.93
N ALA A 137 -13.50 -13.72 -5.24
CA ALA A 137 -14.32 -14.38 -6.26
C ALA A 137 -13.85 -15.80 -6.61
N GLY A 138 -12.89 -16.36 -5.87
CA GLY A 138 -12.44 -17.75 -6.01
C GLY A 138 -11.26 -17.97 -6.96
N GLY A 139 -10.60 -16.91 -7.45
CA GLY A 139 -9.41 -16.99 -8.30
C GLY A 139 -9.62 -16.55 -9.75
N GLY A 140 -8.52 -16.43 -10.50
CA GLY A 140 -8.50 -15.99 -11.90
C GLY A 140 -8.90 -14.53 -12.15
N LEU A 141 -8.69 -14.09 -13.41
CA LEU A 141 -9.17 -12.80 -13.90
C LEU A 141 -10.66 -12.90 -14.22
N ASN A 142 -11.50 -12.25 -13.42
CA ASN A 142 -12.94 -12.45 -13.43
C ASN A 142 -13.69 -11.14 -13.10
N ALA A 143 -15.00 -11.22 -12.87
CA ALA A 143 -15.80 -10.05 -12.47
C ALA A 143 -15.30 -9.40 -11.16
N GLY A 144 -14.70 -10.17 -10.25
CA GLY A 144 -14.00 -9.69 -9.06
C GLY A 144 -12.80 -8.80 -9.38
N SER A 145 -12.16 -8.93 -10.55
CA SER A 145 -11.12 -7.99 -10.98
C SER A 145 -11.65 -6.56 -11.17
N VAL A 146 -12.96 -6.39 -11.41
CA VAL A 146 -13.63 -5.07 -11.47
C VAL A 146 -13.74 -4.41 -10.08
N ALA A 147 -13.61 -5.18 -9.00
CA ALA A 147 -13.51 -4.65 -7.64
C ALA A 147 -12.27 -3.76 -7.42
N GLY A 148 -11.35 -3.70 -8.40
CA GLY A 148 -10.29 -2.69 -8.52
C GLY A 148 -10.79 -1.25 -8.33
N LEU A 149 -11.98 -0.91 -8.86
CA LEU A 149 -12.49 0.47 -8.83
C LEU A 149 -12.97 0.91 -7.42
N PRO A 150 -13.84 0.17 -6.71
CA PRO A 150 -14.20 0.49 -5.33
C PRO A 150 -12.98 0.57 -4.40
N LEU A 151 -12.02 -0.35 -4.53
CA LEU A 151 -10.83 -0.33 -3.68
C LEU A 151 -9.92 0.86 -4.02
N ALA A 152 -9.75 1.21 -5.29
CA ALA A 152 -9.02 2.43 -5.67
C ALA A 152 -9.68 3.70 -5.10
N ALA A 153 -11.02 3.76 -5.06
CA ALA A 153 -11.72 4.86 -4.39
C ALA A 153 -11.44 4.87 -2.87
N LEU A 154 -11.35 3.70 -2.23
CA LEU A 154 -10.94 3.56 -0.83
C LEU A 154 -9.50 4.04 -0.60
N PHE A 155 -8.54 3.74 -1.50
CA PHE A 155 -7.18 4.29 -1.44
C PHE A 155 -7.20 5.82 -1.50
N ALA A 156 -7.92 6.41 -2.46
CA ALA A 156 -8.05 7.86 -2.56
C ALA A 156 -8.69 8.48 -1.30
N TRP A 157 -9.75 7.86 -0.76
CA TRP A 157 -10.41 8.30 0.47
C TRP A 157 -9.50 8.22 1.70
N HIS A 158 -8.72 7.14 1.80
CA HIS A 158 -7.74 6.94 2.86
C HIS A 158 -6.59 7.94 2.78
N GLY A 159 -6.02 8.15 1.60
CA GLY A 159 -4.98 9.16 1.32
C GLY A 159 -5.45 10.59 1.58
N ALA A 160 -6.69 10.94 1.23
CA ALA A 160 -7.26 12.26 1.57
C ALA A 160 -7.35 12.49 3.09
N GLY A 161 -7.69 11.45 3.85
CA GLY A 161 -7.71 11.48 5.31
C GLY A 161 -6.32 11.70 5.90
N PHE A 162 -5.32 10.98 5.40
CA PHE A 162 -3.92 11.15 5.79
C PHE A 162 -3.40 12.55 5.44
N ALA A 163 -3.61 13.00 4.19
CA ALA A 163 -3.21 14.32 3.70
C ALA A 163 -3.78 15.45 4.57
N ARG A 164 -5.05 15.35 5.01
CA ARG A 164 -5.67 16.36 5.88
C ARG A 164 -4.92 16.54 7.20
N TRP A 165 -4.36 15.46 7.76
CA TRP A 165 -3.61 15.50 9.00
C TRP A 165 -2.20 16.05 8.80
N ARG A 166 -1.54 15.67 7.71
CA ARG A 166 -0.12 15.95 7.45
C ARG A 166 0.15 17.27 6.77
N LEU A 167 -0.74 17.75 5.91
CA LEU A 167 -0.49 18.92 5.08
C LEU A 167 -0.57 20.25 5.87
N PRO A 168 0.15 21.28 5.41
CA PRO A 168 -0.09 22.68 5.77
C PRO A 168 -1.58 23.07 5.72
N ALA A 169 -2.01 24.04 6.53
CA ALA A 169 -3.43 24.34 6.73
C ALA A 169 -4.16 24.77 5.45
N ASP A 170 -3.48 25.49 4.58
CA ASP A 170 -3.87 25.95 3.25
C ASP A 170 -4.07 24.76 2.28
N LEU A 171 -3.10 23.85 2.18
CA LEU A 171 -3.22 22.66 1.33
C LEU A 171 -4.23 21.65 1.86
N ALA A 172 -4.28 21.47 3.18
CA ALA A 172 -5.24 20.61 3.85
C ALA A 172 -6.70 21.07 3.63
N ALA A 173 -6.94 22.34 3.25
CA ALA A 173 -8.29 22.81 2.92
C ALA A 173 -8.89 22.10 1.71
N ARG A 174 -8.06 21.68 0.75
CA ARG A 174 -8.50 20.88 -0.41
C ARG A 174 -8.90 19.49 0.05
N ALA A 175 -8.02 18.81 0.79
CA ALA A 175 -8.29 17.49 1.37
C ALA A 175 -9.57 17.47 2.22
N ARG A 176 -9.87 18.56 2.95
CA ARG A 176 -11.11 18.71 3.76
C ARG A 176 -12.42 18.70 2.96
N ARG A 177 -12.38 18.90 1.63
CA ARG A 177 -13.58 18.80 0.77
C ARG A 177 -14.08 17.37 0.63
N VAL A 178 -13.22 16.39 0.88
CA VAL A 178 -13.61 14.98 0.99
C VAL A 178 -13.90 14.70 2.47
N PRO A 179 -15.07 14.14 2.84
CA PRO A 179 -15.39 13.78 4.22
C PRO A 179 -14.61 12.52 4.65
N ALA A 180 -13.28 12.61 4.61
CA ALA A 180 -12.37 11.51 4.92
C ALA A 180 -12.31 11.25 6.42
N ARG A 181 -12.74 10.04 6.83
CA ARG A 181 -12.60 9.52 8.18
C ARG A 181 -11.44 8.53 8.19
N TYR A 182 -10.22 9.02 8.42
CA TYR A 182 -8.99 8.23 8.31
C TYR A 182 -9.04 6.93 9.13
N GLY A 183 -9.57 6.96 10.36
CA GLY A 183 -9.71 5.76 11.18
C GLY A 183 -10.69 4.73 10.61
N LEU A 184 -11.78 5.17 9.97
CA LEU A 184 -12.73 4.26 9.33
C LEU A 184 -12.14 3.68 8.05
N SER A 185 -11.49 4.48 7.21
CA SER A 185 -10.82 3.96 6.01
C SER A 185 -9.66 3.03 6.37
N ALA A 186 -8.91 3.30 7.45
CA ALA A 186 -7.90 2.39 7.98
C ALA A 186 -8.50 1.04 8.40
N LEU A 187 -9.63 1.05 9.12
CA LEU A 187 -10.31 -0.18 9.51
C LEU A 187 -10.73 -1.00 8.28
N VAL A 188 -11.34 -0.35 7.28
CA VAL A 188 -11.77 -1.02 6.05
C VAL A 188 -10.57 -1.58 5.27
N MET A 189 -9.48 -0.82 5.15
CA MET A 189 -8.22 -1.27 4.53
C MET A 189 -7.65 -2.50 5.24
N GLY A 190 -7.59 -2.48 6.58
CA GLY A 190 -7.05 -3.58 7.37
C GLY A 190 -7.90 -4.84 7.30
N CYS A 191 -9.22 -4.71 7.15
CA CYS A 191 -10.15 -5.84 7.00
C CYS A 191 -10.21 -6.38 5.57
N ALA A 192 -9.80 -5.63 4.54
CA ALA A 192 -9.94 -6.05 3.14
C ALA A 192 -9.29 -7.41 2.81
N PRO A 193 -8.07 -7.74 3.30
CA PRO A 193 -7.46 -9.05 3.06
C PRO A 193 -8.19 -10.18 3.78
N VAL A 194 -8.77 -9.90 4.96
CA VAL A 194 -9.58 -10.88 5.72
C VAL A 194 -10.84 -11.21 4.92
N VAL A 195 -11.53 -10.19 4.40
CA VAL A 195 -12.72 -10.37 3.57
C VAL A 195 -12.38 -11.14 2.31
N ALA A 196 -11.31 -10.75 1.60
CA ALA A 196 -10.87 -11.47 0.41
C ALA A 196 -10.53 -12.94 0.68
N GLY A 197 -10.01 -13.23 1.88
CA GLY A 197 -9.62 -14.55 2.32
C GLY A 197 -10.76 -15.48 2.76
N VAL A 198 -12.02 -15.01 2.82
CA VAL A 198 -13.14 -15.82 3.36
C VAL A 198 -13.39 -17.09 2.55
N GLU A 199 -13.30 -16.99 1.21
CA GLU A 199 -13.53 -18.12 0.29
C GLU A 199 -12.27 -18.96 0.04
N VAL A 200 -11.13 -18.61 0.67
CA VAL A 200 -9.88 -19.34 0.50
C VAL A 200 -9.92 -20.63 1.35
N PRO A 201 -9.74 -21.82 0.75
CA PRO A 201 -9.66 -23.06 1.51
C PRO A 201 -8.29 -23.17 2.19
N TRP A 202 -8.11 -22.49 3.32
CA TRP A 202 -6.83 -22.34 4.03
C TRP A 202 -6.11 -23.66 4.29
N SER A 203 -6.84 -24.73 4.63
CA SER A 203 -6.27 -26.06 4.84
C SER A 203 -5.62 -26.68 3.59
N ARG A 204 -5.96 -26.20 2.38
CA ARG A 204 -5.40 -26.69 1.12
C ARG A 204 -4.27 -25.81 0.57
N VAL A 205 -4.16 -24.58 1.06
CA VAL A 205 -3.17 -23.61 0.55
C VAL A 205 -1.99 -23.42 1.48
N VAL A 206 -2.15 -23.74 2.77
CA VAL A 206 -1.09 -23.67 3.77
C VAL A 206 -0.09 -24.82 3.56
N ALA A 207 1.20 -24.53 3.72
CA ALA A 207 2.28 -25.50 3.65
C ALA A 207 2.25 -26.49 4.83
N GLU A 208 2.70 -27.72 4.61
CA GLU A 208 2.82 -28.72 5.68
C GLU A 208 4.27 -28.87 6.19
N GLY A 209 4.42 -29.26 7.46
CA GLY A 209 5.72 -29.67 8.03
C GLY A 209 6.65 -28.52 8.45
N GLY A 210 7.96 -28.78 8.39
CA GLY A 210 8.99 -27.92 8.99
C GLY A 210 9.15 -26.54 8.34
N GLY A 211 8.84 -26.41 7.03
CA GLY A 211 8.89 -25.14 6.31
C GLY A 211 7.89 -24.11 6.85
N LEU A 212 6.67 -24.56 7.18
CA LEU A 212 5.65 -23.71 7.81
C LEU A 212 6.14 -23.17 9.16
N ALA A 213 6.70 -24.04 10.01
CA ALA A 213 7.16 -23.65 11.33
C ALA A 213 8.28 -22.60 11.28
N LEU A 214 9.27 -22.79 10.40
CA LEU A 214 10.37 -21.84 10.22
C LEU A 214 9.86 -20.46 9.75
N THR A 215 8.99 -20.44 8.75
CA THR A 215 8.44 -19.20 8.19
C THR A 215 7.59 -18.45 9.23
N VAL A 216 6.73 -19.16 9.97
CA VAL A 216 5.89 -18.56 11.01
C VAL A 216 6.75 -18.01 12.15
N VAL A 217 7.74 -18.76 12.63
CA VAL A 217 8.65 -18.26 13.69
C VAL A 217 9.42 -17.04 13.21
N GLY A 218 9.99 -17.08 12.00
CA GLY A 218 10.72 -15.95 11.43
C GLY A 218 9.86 -14.69 11.32
N THR A 219 8.62 -14.83 10.86
CA THR A 219 7.70 -13.69 10.71
C THR A 219 7.19 -13.15 12.05
N VAL A 220 6.97 -13.99 13.06
CA VAL A 220 6.69 -13.56 14.44
C VAL A 220 7.84 -12.74 15.00
N VAL A 221 9.09 -13.13 14.73
CA VAL A 221 10.28 -12.40 15.18
C VAL A 221 10.40 -11.04 14.47
N VAL A 222 10.07 -10.95 13.19
CA VAL A 222 10.16 -9.70 12.40
C VAL A 222 9.07 -8.69 12.82
N LEU A 223 7.87 -9.15 13.18
CA LEU A 223 6.73 -8.30 13.51
C LEU A 223 7.04 -7.19 14.56
N PRO A 224 7.64 -7.45 15.74
CA PRO A 224 7.96 -6.39 16.69
C PRO A 224 8.94 -5.35 16.13
N PHE A 225 9.87 -5.71 15.25
CA PHE A 225 10.77 -4.76 14.61
C PHE A 225 10.02 -3.85 13.63
N LEU A 226 9.07 -4.40 12.86
CA LEU A 226 8.21 -3.60 11.98
C LEU A 226 7.30 -2.66 12.76
N LEU A 227 6.74 -3.13 13.88
CA LEU A 227 5.92 -2.28 14.76
C LEU A 227 6.76 -1.15 15.39
N ALA A 228 7.96 -1.47 15.87
CA ALA A 228 8.87 -0.50 16.47
C ALA A 228 9.36 0.53 15.44
N SER A 229 9.75 0.09 14.23
CA SER A 229 10.17 0.99 13.15
C SER A 229 9.01 1.90 12.73
N GLN A 230 7.81 1.36 12.58
CA GLN A 230 6.63 2.14 12.23
C GLN A 230 6.29 3.16 13.31
N ALA A 231 6.32 2.76 14.59
CA ALA A 231 6.09 3.66 15.73
C ALA A 231 7.14 4.78 15.77
N LEU A 232 8.41 4.46 15.54
CA LEU A 232 9.51 5.43 15.51
C LEU A 232 9.34 6.45 14.36
N VAL A 233 9.04 5.98 13.15
CA VAL A 233 8.77 6.84 11.98
C VAL A 233 7.59 7.76 12.27
N TRP A 234 6.48 7.20 12.76
CA TRP A 234 5.29 8.01 13.10
C TRP A 234 5.56 9.02 14.21
N TRP A 235 6.30 8.65 15.25
CA TRP A 235 6.66 9.56 16.32
C TRP A 235 7.56 10.69 15.83
N THR A 236 8.59 10.36 15.04
CA THR A 236 9.56 11.32 14.48
C THR A 236 8.87 12.32 13.58
N PHE A 237 7.97 11.85 12.72
CA PHE A 237 7.36 12.68 11.70
C PHE A 237 5.98 13.21 12.07
N ARG A 238 5.40 12.93 13.26
CA ARG A 238 3.99 13.21 13.66
C ARG A 238 3.40 14.59 13.34
N GLY A 239 4.23 15.62 13.26
CA GLY A 239 3.80 17.00 12.97
C GLY A 239 3.40 17.21 11.51
N ARG A 240 2.71 18.32 11.22
CA ARG A 240 2.45 18.74 9.83
C ARG A 240 3.75 19.08 9.12
N VAL A 241 3.78 18.85 7.81
CA VAL A 241 4.90 19.28 6.95
C VAL A 241 5.01 20.79 7.02
N GLN A 242 6.21 21.30 7.33
CA GLN A 242 6.50 22.73 7.29
C GLN A 242 7.49 23.08 6.16
N ALA A 243 8.37 22.14 5.82
CA ALA A 243 9.31 22.23 4.73
C ALA A 243 9.48 20.85 4.08
N PRO A 244 9.93 20.78 2.82
CA PRO A 244 10.36 19.52 2.21
C PRO A 244 11.55 18.98 3.01
N SER A 245 11.31 18.02 3.90
CA SER A 245 12.37 17.53 4.78
C SER A 245 13.21 16.40 4.16
N TYR A 246 12.77 15.79 3.05
CA TYR A 246 13.52 14.77 2.31
C TYR A 246 13.06 14.81 0.83
N LEU A 247 14.03 14.85 -0.09
CA LEU A 247 13.94 15.03 -1.57
C LEU A 247 13.93 16.47 -2.13
#